data_AF-A0A1F5PG29-F1
#
_entry.id   AF-A0A1F5PG29-F1
#
_cell.length_a   1.000
_cell.length_b   1.000
_cell.length_c   1.000
_cell.angle_alpha   90.00
_cell.angle_beta   90.00
_cell.angle_gamma   90.00
#
_symmetry.space_group_name_H-M   'P 1'
#
loop_
_entity.id
_entity.type
_entity.pdbx_description
1 polymer ?
#
loop_
_entity_poly.entity_id
_entity_poly.type
_entity_poly.pdbx_seq_one_letter_code
_entity_poly.pdbx_strand_id
1 'polypeptide(L)'
;MVYFLSSIAAITIIFTLLHKAKIVSVCPICAGVVVTWVGGIIGLYANQKWADPMVIAILMGASMGAVADKYGIRFGLLWKTLTVVLGLSAIYFIIGLSLYKGLGFLLILGIITVFLSRKKYGSANAKNEDLFKECC
;
A
#
# COMPACT_ATOMS: atom_id res chain seq x y z
N MET A 1 6.79 19.12 -1.76
CA MET A 1 6.24 18.62 -0.48
C MET A 1 4.82 19.13 -0.18
N VAL A 2 4.55 20.43 -0.13
CA VAL A 2 3.20 20.98 0.16
C VAL A 2 2.12 20.46 -0.79
N TYR A 3 2.43 20.35 -2.09
CA TYR A 3 1.51 19.80 -3.10
C TYR A 3 1.06 18.35 -2.82
N PHE A 4 1.92 17.51 -2.24
CA PHE A 4 1.55 16.15 -1.88
C PHE A 4 0.62 16.12 -0.68
N LEU A 5 0.89 16.93 0.34
CA LEU A 5 0.03 17.02 1.53
C LEU A 5 -1.34 17.58 1.17
N SER A 6 -1.40 18.62 0.33
CA SER A 6 -2.67 19.16 -0.15
C SER A 6 -3.42 18.16 -1.03
N SER A 7 -2.71 17.40 -1.88
CA SER A 7 -3.31 16.36 -2.72
C SER A 7 -3.89 15.23 -1.88
N ILE A 8 -3.14 14.70 -0.90
CA ILE A 8 -3.63 13.66 0.02
C ILE A 8 -4.86 14.17 0.76
N ALA A 9 -4.81 15.38 1.33
CA ALA A 9 -5.94 15.94 2.06
C ALA A 9 -7.18 16.08 1.16
N ALA A 10 -7.03 16.63 -0.06
CA ALA A 10 -8.13 16.80 -1.00
C ALA A 10 -8.72 15.44 -1.44
N ILE A 11 -7.86 14.48 -1.80
CA ILE A 11 -8.29 13.15 -2.23
C ILE A 11 -8.97 12.41 -1.07
N THR A 12 -8.42 12.47 0.15
CA THR A 12 -9.03 11.85 1.32
C THR A 12 -10.42 12.44 1.58
N ILE A 13 -10.60 13.76 1.51
CA ILE A 13 -11.93 14.40 1.67
C ILE A 13 -12.92 13.88 0.60
N ILE A 14 -12.48 13.77 -0.66
CA ILE A 14 -13.29 13.24 -1.75
C ILE A 14 -13.69 11.78 -1.45
N PHE A 15 -12.75 10.93 -1.10
CA PHE A 15 -13.06 9.53 -0.77
C PHE A 15 -13.92 9.38 0.47
N THR A 16 -13.78 10.27 1.47
CA THR A 16 -14.68 10.29 2.64
C THR A 16 -16.11 10.63 2.22
N LEU A 17 -16.31 11.56 1.29
CA LEU A 17 -17.63 11.88 0.74
C LEU A 17 -18.21 10.70 -0.05
N LEU A 18 -17.41 10.03 -0.90
CA LEU A 18 -17.86 8.84 -1.63
C LEU A 18 -18.15 7.64 -0.71
N HIS A 19 -17.39 7.47 0.36
CA HIS A 19 -17.63 6.44 1.37
C HIS A 19 -18.94 6.69 2.10
N LYS A 20 -19.21 7.94 2.51
CA LYS A 20 -20.51 8.33 3.08
C LYS A 20 -21.69 8.09 2.13
N ALA A 21 -21.47 8.24 0.83
CA ALA A 21 -22.47 7.92 -0.19
C ALA A 21 -22.65 6.40 -0.44
N LYS A 22 -21.93 5.54 0.30
CA LYS A 22 -21.91 4.06 0.16
C LYS A 22 -21.51 3.56 -1.25
N ILE A 23 -20.79 4.37 -2.01
CA ILE A 23 -20.33 4.00 -3.37
C ILE A 23 -19.11 3.07 -3.30
N VAL A 24 -18.26 3.25 -2.29
CA VAL A 24 -17.01 2.50 -2.10
C VAL A 24 -16.93 1.97 -0.67
N SER A 25 -16.47 0.73 -0.51
CA SER A 25 -16.27 0.05 0.79
C SER A 25 -14.82 0.07 1.29
N VAL A 26 -13.93 0.78 0.58
CA VAL A 26 -12.50 0.87 0.90
C VAL A 26 -12.26 2.06 1.82
N CYS A 27 -11.35 1.91 2.80
CA CYS A 27 -10.94 2.99 3.69
C CYS A 27 -10.48 4.22 2.89
N PRO A 28 -11.09 5.40 3.11
CA PRO A 28 -10.81 6.59 2.32
C PRO A 28 -9.36 7.08 2.45
N ILE A 29 -8.72 6.83 3.61
CA ILE A 29 -7.31 7.14 3.84
C ILE A 29 -6.42 6.21 3.00
N CYS A 30 -6.68 4.90 3.03
CA CYS A 30 -5.92 3.93 2.24
C CYS A 30 -6.03 4.22 0.74
N ALA A 31 -7.26 4.50 0.26
CA ALA A 31 -7.49 4.87 -1.13
C ALA A 31 -6.74 6.15 -1.49
N GLY A 32 -6.80 7.19 -0.65
CA GLY A 32 -6.12 8.45 -0.89
C GLY A 32 -4.60 8.32 -0.97
N VAL A 33 -4.00 7.58 -0.05
CA VAL A 33 -2.54 7.30 -0.07
C VAL A 33 -2.17 6.55 -1.35
N VAL A 34 -2.92 5.50 -1.72
CA VAL A 34 -2.67 4.72 -2.94
C VAL A 34 -2.77 5.56 -4.20
N VAL A 35 -3.84 6.31 -4.36
CA VAL A 35 -4.03 7.19 -5.51
C VAL A 35 -2.91 8.24 -5.58
N THR A 36 -2.49 8.79 -4.43
CA THR A 36 -1.43 9.80 -4.39
C THR A 36 -0.10 9.24 -4.86
N TRP A 37 0.35 8.10 -4.35
CA TRP A 37 1.66 7.57 -4.78
C TRP A 37 1.61 6.99 -6.19
N VAL A 38 0.48 6.40 -6.62
CA VAL A 38 0.29 5.97 -8.03
C VAL A 38 0.34 7.17 -8.97
N GLY A 39 -0.36 8.26 -8.64
CA GLY A 39 -0.30 9.51 -9.40
C GLY A 39 1.10 10.12 -9.39
N GLY A 40 1.81 10.03 -8.27
CA GLY A 40 3.21 10.44 -8.16
C GLY A 40 4.13 9.65 -9.08
N ILE A 41 3.98 8.32 -9.16
CA ILE A 41 4.74 7.47 -10.10
C ILE A 41 4.46 7.90 -11.55
N ILE A 42 3.18 8.10 -11.92
CA ILE A 42 2.82 8.56 -13.26
C ILE A 42 3.50 9.90 -13.57
N GLY A 43 3.47 10.85 -12.62
CA GLY A 43 4.15 12.13 -12.73
C GLY A 43 5.67 12.00 -12.89
N LEU A 44 6.30 11.08 -12.15
CA LEU A 44 7.73 10.81 -12.21
C LEU A 44 8.12 10.25 -13.59
N TYR A 45 7.32 9.33 -14.14
CA TYR A 45 7.51 8.79 -15.49
C TYR A 45 7.22 9.81 -16.60
N ALA A 46 6.34 10.77 -16.35
CA ALA A 46 6.07 11.90 -17.23
C ALA A 46 7.09 13.06 -17.09
N ASN A 47 8.22 12.85 -16.38
CA ASN A 47 9.27 13.83 -16.11
C ASN A 47 8.74 15.14 -15.48
N GLN A 48 7.70 15.04 -14.65
CA GLN A 48 7.11 16.20 -14.00
C GLN A 48 7.94 16.63 -12.78
N LYS A 49 8.29 17.92 -12.71
CA LYS A 49 9.13 18.49 -11.63
C LYS A 49 8.49 18.45 -10.25
N TRP A 50 7.17 18.30 -10.17
CA TRP A 50 6.44 18.24 -8.90
C TRP A 50 6.47 16.83 -8.27
N ALA A 51 6.82 15.79 -9.03
CA ALA A 51 6.85 14.42 -8.57
C ALA A 51 8.19 14.10 -7.89
N ASP A 52 8.21 14.20 -6.55
CA ASP A 52 9.40 13.90 -5.76
C ASP A 52 9.51 12.38 -5.47
N PRO A 53 10.56 11.68 -5.95
CA PRO A 53 10.76 10.26 -5.71
C PRO A 53 10.77 9.89 -4.23
N MET A 54 11.31 10.76 -3.37
CA MET A 54 11.44 10.50 -1.94
C MET A 54 10.07 10.45 -1.27
N VAL A 55 9.16 11.38 -1.62
CA VAL A 55 7.80 11.41 -1.06
C VAL A 55 7.01 10.18 -1.50
N ILE A 56 7.15 9.77 -2.76
CA ILE A 56 6.51 8.56 -3.29
C ILE A 56 7.03 7.31 -2.55
N ALA A 57 8.34 7.23 -2.32
CA ALA A 57 8.96 6.13 -1.56
C ALA A 57 8.38 5.99 -0.15
N ILE A 58 8.24 7.12 0.55
CA ILE A 58 7.71 7.16 1.91
C ILE A 58 6.25 6.71 1.94
N LEU A 59 5.42 7.18 1.00
CA LEU A 59 4.00 6.79 0.90
C LEU A 59 3.83 5.30 0.59
N MET A 60 4.63 4.77 -0.34
CA MET A 60 4.64 3.34 -0.63
C MET A 60 5.14 2.53 0.57
N GLY A 61 6.20 2.98 1.24
CA GLY A 61 6.76 2.34 2.42
C GLY A 61 5.76 2.29 3.58
N ALA A 62 5.05 3.39 3.85
CA ALA A 62 3.99 3.45 4.84
C ALA A 62 2.86 2.47 4.51
N SER A 63 2.47 2.37 3.23
CA SER A 63 1.46 1.41 2.78
C SER A 63 1.93 -0.04 3.00
N MET A 64 3.19 -0.35 2.69
CA MET A 64 3.78 -1.67 2.92
C MET A 64 3.90 -2.00 4.41
N GLY A 65 4.21 -1.02 5.26
CA GLY A 65 4.23 -1.17 6.71
C GLY A 65 2.86 -1.55 7.27
N ALA A 66 1.79 -0.88 6.81
CA ALA A 66 0.41 -1.21 7.20
C ALA A 66 0.01 -2.63 6.77
N VAL A 67 0.41 -3.06 5.57
CA VAL A 67 0.19 -4.43 5.07
C VAL A 67 0.98 -5.45 5.91
N ALA A 68 2.26 -5.17 6.18
CA ALA A 68 3.12 -6.03 6.99
C ALA A 68 2.56 -6.21 8.40
N ASP A 69 1.96 -5.18 8.99
CA ASP A 69 1.37 -5.29 10.31
C ASP A 69 0.08 -6.12 10.30
N LYS A 70 -0.86 -5.81 9.39
CA LYS A 70 -2.14 -6.54 9.25
C LYS A 70 -1.94 -8.04 9.03
N TYR A 71 -1.06 -8.39 8.08
CA TYR A 71 -0.83 -9.78 7.71
C TYR A 71 0.25 -10.45 8.57
N GLY A 72 1.12 -9.68 9.22
CA GLY A 72 2.16 -10.19 10.08
C GLY A 72 1.63 -10.89 11.33
N ILE A 73 0.50 -10.45 11.87
CA ILE A 73 -0.20 -11.14 12.97
C ILE A 73 -0.67 -12.53 12.52
N ARG A 74 -1.09 -12.67 11.25
CA ARG A 74 -1.66 -13.91 10.69
C ARG A 74 -0.58 -14.91 10.24
N PHE A 75 0.50 -14.41 9.64
CA PHE A 75 1.55 -15.24 9.03
C PHE A 75 2.83 -15.36 9.87
N GLY A 76 3.00 -14.54 10.90
CA GLY A 76 4.15 -14.58 11.82
C GLY A 76 5.30 -13.67 11.41
N LEU A 77 6.39 -13.70 12.18
CA LEU A 77 7.53 -12.79 12.04
C LEU A 77 8.25 -12.91 10.68
N LEU A 78 8.34 -14.14 10.14
CA LEU A 78 8.97 -14.41 8.84
C LEU A 78 8.24 -13.69 7.70
N TRP A 79 6.92 -13.52 7.81
CA TRP A 79 6.15 -12.78 6.81
C TRP A 79 6.40 -11.27 6.91
N LYS A 80 6.50 -10.73 8.13
CA LYS A 80 6.83 -9.31 8.35
C LYS A 80 8.18 -8.97 7.74
N THR A 81 9.21 -9.77 8.01
CA THR A 81 10.56 -9.53 7.48
C THR A 81 10.60 -9.66 5.96
N LEU A 82 9.96 -10.69 5.39
CA LEU A 82 9.89 -10.87 3.93
C LEU A 82 9.17 -9.70 3.25
N THR A 83 8.06 -9.22 3.83
CA THR A 83 7.29 -8.11 3.30
C THR A 83 8.10 -6.82 3.28
N VAL A 84 8.86 -6.56 4.35
CA VAL A 84 9.73 -5.38 4.43
C VAL A 84 10.87 -5.49 3.43
N VAL A 85 11.58 -6.62 3.35
CA VAL A 85 12.75 -6.79 2.47
C VAL A 85 12.34 -6.72 0.99
N LEU A 86 11.32 -7.48 0.59
CA LEU A 86 10.83 -7.47 -0.79
C LEU A 86 10.11 -6.17 -1.13
N GLY A 87 9.35 -5.59 -0.19
CA GLY A 87 8.64 -4.33 -0.38
C GLY A 87 9.60 -3.16 -0.56
N LEU A 88 10.66 -3.05 0.25
CA LEU A 88 11.68 -2.01 0.11
C LEU A 88 12.42 -2.15 -1.23
N SER A 89 12.76 -3.39 -1.61
CA SER A 89 13.37 -3.68 -2.90
C SER A 89 12.47 -3.27 -4.06
N ALA A 90 11.17 -3.58 -3.98
CA ALA A 90 10.20 -3.18 -5.00
C ALA A 90 10.09 -1.66 -5.13
N ILE A 91 10.01 -0.93 -4.00
CA ILE A 91 9.98 0.54 -3.99
C ILE A 91 11.21 1.11 -4.67
N TYR A 92 12.40 0.60 -4.33
CA TYR A 92 13.65 1.03 -4.93
C TYR A 92 13.65 0.86 -6.46
N PHE A 93 13.21 -0.29 -6.97
CA PHE A 93 13.18 -0.54 -8.43
C PHE A 93 12.10 0.24 -9.16
N ILE A 94 10.94 0.47 -8.53
CA ILE A 94 9.85 1.29 -9.09
C ILE A 94 10.31 2.73 -9.27
N ILE A 95 11.04 3.27 -8.30
CA ILE A 95 11.55 4.64 -8.35
C ILE A 95 12.77 4.74 -9.27
N GLY A 96 13.65 3.73 -9.26
CA GLY A 96 14.86 3.65 -10.08
C GLY A 96 14.62 3.37 -11.58
N LEU A 97 13.49 3.80 -12.14
CA LEU A 97 13.10 3.71 -13.56
C LEU A 97 12.88 2.30 -14.14
N SER A 98 13.03 1.23 -13.37
CA SER A 98 12.79 -0.15 -13.85
C SER A 98 11.49 -0.73 -13.29
N LEU A 99 10.37 -0.13 -13.68
CA LEU A 99 9.00 -0.52 -13.30
C LEU A 99 8.79 -2.04 -13.37
N TYR A 100 9.26 -2.70 -14.41
CA TYR A 100 9.09 -4.14 -14.60
C TYR A 100 9.76 -4.98 -13.50
N LYS A 101 10.94 -4.58 -13.01
CA LYS A 101 11.63 -5.29 -11.92
C LYS A 101 10.88 -5.12 -10.61
N GLY A 102 10.47 -3.88 -10.32
CA GLY A 102 9.73 -3.56 -9.11
C GLY A 102 8.35 -4.23 -9.06
N LEU A 103 7.64 -4.24 -10.20
CA LEU A 103 6.37 -4.95 -10.35
C LEU A 103 6.57 -6.47 -10.19
N GLY A 104 7.70 -7.01 -10.68
CA GLY A 104 8.09 -8.41 -10.46
C GLY A 104 8.21 -8.76 -8.98
N PHE A 105 8.88 -7.94 -8.17
CA PHE A 105 8.98 -8.16 -6.73
C PHE A 105 7.63 -8.09 -6.02
N LEU A 106 6.76 -7.14 -6.39
CA LEU A 106 5.40 -7.06 -5.84
C LEU A 106 4.56 -8.28 -6.22
N LEU A 107 4.72 -8.78 -7.45
CA LEU A 107 3.99 -9.95 -7.94
C LEU A 107 4.45 -11.22 -7.21
N ILE A 108 5.76 -11.40 -7.03
CA ILE A 108 6.31 -12.50 -6.21
C ILE A 108 5.75 -12.43 -4.79
N LEU A 109 5.78 -11.25 -4.17
CA LEU A 109 5.24 -11.06 -2.82
C LEU A 109 3.74 -11.37 -2.77
N GLY A 110 2.97 -10.94 -3.77
CA GLY A 110 1.55 -11.26 -3.92
C GLY A 110 1.29 -12.77 -4.05
N ILE A 111 2.06 -13.48 -4.88
CA ILE A 111 1.97 -14.94 -5.03
C ILE A 111 2.27 -15.63 -3.70
N ILE A 112 3.35 -15.26 -3.02
CA ILE A 112 3.71 -15.85 -1.72
C ILE A 112 2.59 -15.57 -0.71
N THR A 113 2.03 -14.35 -0.70
CA THR A 113 0.90 -13.99 0.17
C THR A 113 -0.29 -14.90 -0.06
N VAL A 114 -0.70 -15.08 -1.32
CA VAL A 114 -1.83 -15.93 -1.70
C VAL A 114 -1.56 -17.40 -1.36
N PHE A 115 -0.36 -17.88 -1.64
CA PHE A 115 0.02 -19.26 -1.37
C PHE A 115 0.02 -19.57 0.13
N LEU A 116 0.59 -18.68 0.95
CA LEU A 116 0.56 -18.80 2.41
C LEU A 116 -0.87 -18.63 2.96
N SER A 117 -1.68 -17.75 2.38
CA SER A 117 -3.09 -17.57 2.75
C SER A 117 -3.92 -18.83 2.51
N ARG A 118 -3.67 -19.54 1.39
CA ARG A 118 -4.35 -20.80 1.07
C ARG A 118 -3.89 -21.95 1.97
N LYS A 119 -2.60 -22.02 2.31
CA LYS A 119 -2.04 -23.12 3.11
C LYS A 119 -2.47 -23.09 4.59
N LYS A 120 -2.88 -21.93 5.12
CA LYS A 120 -3.26 -21.75 6.53
C LYS A 120 -4.79 -21.71 6.78
N TYR A 121 -5.62 -22.11 5.82
CA TYR A 121 -7.09 -22.10 5.91
C TYR A 121 -7.68 -23.32 6.66
N GLY A 122 -6.98 -23.82 7.68
CA GLY A 122 -7.36 -25.04 8.39
C GLY A 122 -7.24 -25.01 9.92
N SER A 123 -6.91 -23.88 10.55
CA SER A 123 -6.88 -23.85 12.02
C SER A 123 -7.26 -22.49 12.61
N ALA A 124 -8.32 -22.57 13.42
CA ALA A 124 -8.70 -21.69 14.52
C ALA A 124 -9.03 -20.22 14.20
N ASN A 125 -10.33 -19.97 14.08
CA ASN A 125 -11.09 -19.05 14.94
C ASN A 125 -10.26 -17.93 15.63
N ALA A 126 -9.74 -16.99 14.84
CA ALA A 126 -9.32 -15.69 15.36
C ALA A 126 -10.35 -14.66 14.91
N LYS A 127 -11.39 -14.52 15.73
CA LYS A 127 -12.32 -13.40 15.72
C LYS A 127 -11.54 -12.14 16.13
N ASN A 128 -10.65 -11.68 15.25
CA ASN A 128 -9.91 -10.44 15.43
C ASN A 128 -10.71 -9.34 14.76
N GLU A 129 -11.20 -8.43 15.58
CA GLU A 129 -11.80 -7.17 15.14
C GLU A 129 -10.83 -6.50 14.17
N ASP A 130 -11.27 -6.24 12.93
CA ASP A 130 -10.50 -5.45 11.99
C ASP A 130 -10.21 -4.10 12.67
N LEU A 131 -8.96 -3.87 13.07
CA LEU A 131 -8.46 -2.57 13.59
C LEU A 131 -8.70 -1.41 12.62
N PHE A 132 -9.11 -1.71 11.37
CA PHE A 132 -9.51 -0.75 10.36
C PHE A 132 -11.01 -0.44 10.34
N LYS A 133 -11.85 -1.13 11.14
CA LYS A 133 -13.27 -0.76 11.28
C LYS A 133 -13.44 0.68 11.78
N GLU A 134 -12.46 1.18 12.53
CA GLU A 134 -12.45 2.54 13.04
C GLU A 134 -11.79 3.55 12.08
N CYS A 135 -11.11 3.08 11.02
CA CYS A 135 -10.53 3.95 9.99
C CYS A 135 -11.50 4.22 8.80
N CYS A 136 -12.59 3.46 8.69
CA CYS A 136 -13.60 3.57 7.62
C CYS A 136 -14.81 4.42 8.04
#